data_AF-A7TZ59-F1
#
_entry.id   AF-A7TZ59-F1
#
_cell.length_a   1.000
_cell.length_b   1.000
_cell.length_c   1.000
_cell.angle_alpha   90.00
_cell.angle_beta   90.00
_cell.angle_gamma   90.00
#
_symmetry.space_group_name_H-M   'P 1'
#
loop_
_entity.id
_entity.type
_entity.pdbx_description
1 polymer ?
#
loop_
_entity_poly.entity_id
_entity_poly.type
_entity_poly.pdbx_seq_one_letter_code
_entity_poly.pdbx_strand_id
1 'polypeptide(L)'
;MKKGLDPEALTGKYPPKIRMYSKYERRTDTRTYEDRRKLYEGGWIVLYSEVLEKDWREKHEDWVKRSKSKLPKWFGERPGKKPGDPESPEDDEEGAADAPAIEDEEEEEEEEEEEEEEEEEEEEEEEEEEEEEEEEEEEE
;
A
#
# COMPACT_ATOMS: atom_id res chain seq x y z
N MET A 1 -15.02 8.38 -25.18
CA MET A 1 -16.20 8.07 -26.03
C MET A 1 -17.20 9.21 -25.93
N LYS A 2 -17.66 9.75 -27.07
CA LYS A 2 -18.74 10.75 -27.11
C LYS A 2 -20.04 10.02 -26.71
N LYS A 3 -20.49 10.21 -25.45
CA LYS A 3 -21.67 9.54 -24.92
C LYS A 3 -22.92 10.31 -25.38
N GLY A 4 -23.87 9.61 -25.99
CA GLY A 4 -25.16 10.18 -26.37
C GLY A 4 -25.28 10.55 -27.86
N LEU A 5 -26.48 10.97 -28.23
CA LEU A 5 -26.80 11.41 -29.59
C LEU A 5 -26.43 12.88 -29.76
N ASP A 6 -25.97 13.28 -30.95
CA ASP A 6 -25.66 14.69 -31.21
C ASP A 6 -26.92 15.56 -31.01
N PRO A 7 -26.80 16.73 -30.35
CA PRO A 7 -27.94 17.55 -29.98
C PRO A 7 -28.75 18.04 -31.19
N GLU A 8 -28.12 18.20 -32.35
CA GLU A 8 -28.80 18.53 -33.61
C GLU A 8 -29.75 17.43 -34.09
N ALA A 9 -29.52 16.17 -33.70
CA ALA A 9 -30.39 15.05 -34.08
C ALA A 9 -31.76 15.09 -33.38
N LEU A 10 -31.93 15.90 -32.32
CA LEU A 10 -33.22 16.13 -31.66
C LEU A 10 -34.09 17.19 -32.35
N THR A 11 -33.55 17.91 -33.35
CA THR A 11 -34.24 19.03 -34.01
C THR A 11 -35.08 18.60 -35.23
N GLY A 12 -35.01 17.32 -35.61
CA GLY A 12 -35.76 16.78 -36.75
C GLY A 12 -37.25 16.58 -36.48
N LYS A 13 -38.05 16.45 -37.55
CA LYS A 13 -39.51 16.24 -37.49
C LYS A 13 -39.93 14.92 -36.83
N TYR A 14 -39.03 13.94 -36.77
CA TYR A 14 -39.27 12.62 -36.22
C TYR A 14 -38.24 12.30 -35.14
N PRO A 15 -38.62 11.59 -34.07
CA PRO A 15 -37.70 11.21 -33.01
C PRO A 15 -36.48 10.50 -33.59
N PRO A 16 -35.26 10.86 -33.17
CA PRO A 16 -34.08 10.21 -33.69
C PRO A 16 -34.02 8.74 -33.29
N LYS A 17 -33.52 7.89 -34.20
CA LYS A 17 -33.36 6.47 -33.93
C LYS A 17 -32.25 6.26 -32.90
N ILE A 18 -32.63 5.72 -31.75
CA ILE A 18 -31.70 5.34 -30.68
C ILE A 18 -31.00 4.06 -31.12
N ARG A 19 -29.66 4.08 -31.18
CA ARG A 19 -28.88 2.84 -31.30
C ARG A 19 -29.00 2.08 -29.98
N MET A 20 -29.71 0.96 -30.01
CA MET A 20 -29.75 0.06 -28.86
C MET A 20 -28.49 -0.79 -28.90
N TYR A 21 -27.57 -0.51 -27.97
CA TYR A 21 -26.45 -1.40 -27.73
C TYR A 21 -26.98 -2.72 -27.15
N SER A 22 -26.47 -3.84 -27.62
CA SER A 22 -26.80 -5.14 -27.04
C SER A 22 -26.33 -5.24 -25.57
N LYS A 23 -26.74 -6.30 -24.87
CA LYS A 23 -26.22 -6.63 -23.53
C LYS A 23 -24.70 -6.75 -23.54
N TYR A 24 -24.15 -7.32 -24.61
CA TYR A 24 -22.71 -7.59 -24.75
C TYR A 24 -21.89 -6.31 -24.97
N GLU A 25 -22.41 -5.35 -25.75
CA GLU A 25 -21.73 -4.06 -26.00
C GLU A 25 -21.74 -3.12 -24.79
N ARG A 26 -22.62 -3.36 -23.83
CA ARG A 26 -22.73 -2.57 -22.59
C ARG A 26 -22.02 -3.20 -21.40
N ARG A 27 -21.39 -4.35 -21.61
CA ARG A 27 -20.68 -5.06 -20.54
C ARG A 27 -19.43 -4.24 -20.17
N THR A 28 -19.44 -3.65 -18.98
CA THR A 28 -18.31 -2.87 -18.44
C THR A 28 -17.08 -3.75 -18.23
N ASP A 29 -17.31 -4.97 -17.79
CA ASP A 29 -16.26 -5.91 -17.44
C ASP A 29 -16.08 -6.95 -18.56
N THR A 30 -15.00 -6.85 -19.33
CA THR A 30 -14.65 -7.81 -20.38
C THR A 30 -13.79 -8.99 -19.89
N ARG A 31 -13.52 -9.08 -18.59
CA ARG A 31 -12.66 -10.12 -17.99
C ARG A 31 -13.29 -11.51 -18.14
N THR A 32 -12.45 -12.55 -18.10
CA THR A 32 -12.90 -13.94 -18.23
C THR A 32 -13.63 -14.39 -16.95
N TYR A 33 -14.22 -15.60 -16.96
CA TYR A 33 -14.86 -16.12 -15.74
C TYR A 33 -13.83 -16.37 -14.64
N GLU A 34 -12.69 -16.96 -14.98
CA GLU A 34 -11.59 -17.24 -14.06
C GLU A 34 -11.04 -15.96 -13.43
N ASP A 35 -10.81 -14.92 -14.22
CA ASP A 35 -10.34 -13.62 -13.70
C ASP A 35 -11.34 -12.99 -12.73
N ARG A 36 -12.65 -13.07 -13.04
CA ARG A 36 -13.69 -12.55 -12.14
C ARG A 36 -13.75 -13.37 -10.86
N ARG A 37 -13.66 -14.69 -10.96
CA ARG A 37 -13.68 -15.60 -9.82
C ARG A 37 -12.53 -15.26 -8.87
N LYS A 38 -11.29 -15.24 -9.37
CA LYS A 38 -10.10 -14.85 -8.59
C LYS A 38 -10.25 -13.47 -7.95
N LEU A 39 -10.80 -12.50 -8.69
CA LEU A 39 -10.99 -11.15 -8.17
C LEU A 39 -12.02 -11.08 -7.02
N TYR A 40 -13.04 -11.94 -7.03
CA TYR A 40 -14.04 -12.00 -5.95
C TYR A 40 -13.62 -12.91 -4.79
N GLU A 41 -12.78 -13.91 -5.04
CA GLU A 41 -12.13 -14.77 -4.03
C GLU A 41 -10.85 -14.11 -3.48
N GLY A 42 -10.93 -12.86 -3.04
CA GLY A 42 -9.80 -12.16 -2.39
C GLY A 42 -8.75 -11.55 -3.33
N GLY A 43 -8.72 -11.88 -4.63
CA GLY A 43 -7.75 -11.29 -5.56
C GLY A 43 -7.88 -9.76 -5.74
N TRP A 44 -9.03 -9.17 -5.40
CA TRP A 44 -9.14 -7.71 -5.32
C TRP A 44 -8.27 -7.11 -4.19
N ILE A 45 -8.18 -7.80 -3.05
CA ILE A 45 -7.37 -7.36 -1.90
C ILE A 45 -5.90 -7.39 -2.29
N VAL A 46 -5.44 -8.47 -2.91
CA VAL A 46 -4.06 -8.61 -3.43
C VAL A 46 -3.73 -7.50 -4.44
N LEU A 47 -4.61 -7.25 -5.42
CA LEU A 47 -4.38 -6.16 -6.38
C LEU A 47 -4.35 -4.78 -5.71
N TYR A 48 -5.12 -4.60 -4.64
CA TYR A 48 -5.17 -3.35 -3.91
C TYR A 48 -3.94 -3.15 -3.03
N SER A 49 -3.46 -4.20 -2.34
CA SER A 49 -2.23 -4.16 -1.55
C SER A 49 -1.02 -3.87 -2.43
N GLU A 50 -0.88 -4.54 -3.58
CA GLU A 50 0.19 -4.27 -4.56
C GLU A 50 0.22 -2.79 -5.00
N VAL A 51 -0.96 -2.20 -5.24
CA VAL A 51 -1.04 -0.78 -5.60
C VAL A 51 -0.67 0.12 -4.43
N LEU A 52 -1.12 -0.21 -3.22
CA LEU A 52 -0.77 0.54 -2.02
C LEU A 52 0.73 0.49 -1.72
N GLU A 53 1.35 -0.68 -1.79
CA GLU A 53 2.80 -0.85 -1.63
C GLU A 53 3.57 -0.03 -2.65
N LYS A 54 3.13 -0.04 -3.91
CA LYS A 54 3.75 0.76 -4.95
C LYS A 54 3.65 2.26 -4.62
N ASP A 55 2.47 2.73 -4.27
CA ASP A 55 2.23 4.13 -3.89
C ASP A 55 3.04 4.52 -2.64
N TRP A 56 3.18 3.62 -1.68
CA TRP A 56 4.00 3.80 -0.48
C TRP A 56 5.47 3.92 -0.87
N ARG A 57 5.99 2.97 -1.64
CA ARG A 57 7.38 2.93 -2.10
C ARG A 57 7.75 4.17 -2.90
N GLU A 58 6.89 4.62 -3.81
CA GLU A 58 7.09 5.86 -4.56
C GLU A 58 7.19 7.08 -3.63
N LYS A 59 6.28 7.21 -2.65
CA LYS A 59 6.31 8.31 -1.67
C LYS A 59 7.52 8.23 -0.75
N HIS A 60 7.89 7.03 -0.32
CA HIS A 60 9.04 6.80 0.54
C HIS A 60 10.34 7.15 -0.19
N GLU A 61 10.49 6.72 -1.43
CA GLU A 61 11.62 7.12 -2.27
C GLU A 61 11.72 8.64 -2.42
N ASP A 62 10.60 9.32 -2.68
CA ASP A 62 10.57 10.78 -2.78
C ASP A 62 10.88 11.48 -1.44
N TRP A 63 10.45 10.88 -0.33
CA TRP A 63 10.77 11.33 1.03
C TRP A 63 12.27 11.22 1.30
N VAL A 64 12.88 10.07 1.01
CA VAL A 64 14.33 9.84 1.16
C VAL A 64 15.15 10.76 0.26
N LYS A 65 14.68 11.04 -0.96
CA LYS A 65 15.30 12.00 -1.88
C LYS A 65 15.18 13.45 -1.41
N ARG A 66 14.28 13.78 -0.46
CA ARG A 66 14.22 15.14 0.09
C ARG A 66 15.53 15.43 0.82
N SER A 67 16.11 16.60 0.55
CA SER A 67 17.20 17.07 1.37
C SER A 67 16.67 17.25 2.80
N LYS A 68 17.20 16.44 3.75
CA LYS A 68 16.91 16.59 5.19
C LYS A 68 17.07 18.06 5.52
N SER A 69 15.95 18.71 5.85
CA SER A 69 15.91 20.16 5.95
C SER A 69 16.84 20.59 7.07
N LYS A 70 18.03 21.05 6.70
CA LYS A 70 18.93 21.71 7.65
C LYS A 70 18.17 22.92 8.15
N LEU A 71 17.90 22.94 9.45
CA LEU A 71 17.13 23.97 10.12
C LEU A 71 17.59 25.34 9.60
N PRO A 72 16.70 26.18 9.04
CA PRO A 72 17.12 27.41 8.38
C PRO A 72 18.05 28.22 9.27
N LYS A 73 19.12 28.82 8.72
CA LYS A 73 20.14 29.53 9.52
C LYS A 73 19.61 30.71 10.34
N TRP A 74 18.37 31.14 10.10
CA TRP A 74 17.65 32.16 10.87
C TRP A 74 16.87 31.62 12.08
N PHE A 75 16.82 30.29 12.26
CA PHE A 75 16.41 29.61 13.50
C PHE A 75 17.55 29.74 14.52
N GLY A 76 17.90 31.00 14.80
CA GLY A 76 19.13 31.44 15.46
C GLY A 76 19.49 30.62 16.68
N GLU A 77 20.80 30.52 16.90
CA GLU A 77 21.48 29.93 18.06
C GLU A 77 20.52 29.53 19.18
N ARG A 78 20.40 28.21 19.39
CA ARG A 78 19.69 27.60 20.53
C ARG A 78 19.91 28.50 21.76
N PRO A 79 18.85 29.06 22.38
CA PRO A 79 18.99 30.03 23.46
C PRO A 79 19.95 29.49 24.53
N GLY A 80 21.17 30.00 24.58
CA GLY A 80 22.22 29.48 25.46
C GLY A 80 23.67 29.57 24.95
N LYS A 81 23.94 29.64 23.64
CA LYS A 81 25.32 29.81 23.14
C LYS A 81 25.70 31.30 23.15
N LYS A 82 26.77 31.67 23.87
CA LYS A 82 27.28 33.05 23.97
C LYS A 82 28.37 33.30 22.92
N PRO A 83 28.51 34.53 22.38
CA PRO A 83 29.55 34.86 21.43
C PRO A 83 30.92 34.88 22.12
N GLY A 84 31.79 33.93 21.77
CA GLY A 84 33.21 33.95 22.15
C GLY A 84 33.76 32.77 22.96
N ASP A 85 33.02 31.67 23.13
CA ASP A 85 33.62 30.41 23.61
C ASP A 85 34.35 29.72 22.44
N PRO A 86 35.53 29.09 22.65
CA PRO A 86 36.25 28.40 21.59
C PRO A 86 35.33 27.36 20.94
N GLU A 87 35.41 27.21 19.62
CA GLU A 87 34.87 26.04 18.93
C GLU A 87 35.31 24.81 19.72
N SER A 88 34.35 24.19 20.42
CA SER A 88 34.55 22.86 20.99
C SER A 88 35.13 22.00 19.85
N PRO A 89 36.25 21.30 20.07
CA PRO A 89 36.82 20.33 19.13
C PRO A 89 35.88 19.14 18.84
N GLU A 90 34.69 19.41 18.33
CA GLU A 90 33.63 18.46 17.95
C GLU A 90 33.07 18.77 16.55
N ASP A 91 33.71 19.65 15.76
CA ASP A 91 33.24 20.01 14.42
C ASP A 91 34.30 19.79 13.33
N ASP A 92 35.23 18.83 13.51
CA ASP A 92 36.14 18.38 12.43
C ASP A 92 36.65 16.93 12.59
N GLU A 93 35.77 15.95 12.87
CA GLU A 93 36.09 14.53 12.58
C GLU A 93 34.81 13.70 12.37
N GLU A 94 34.55 13.36 11.12
CA GLU A 94 34.12 12.02 10.66
C GLU A 94 33.31 11.11 11.63
N GLY A 95 32.03 10.88 11.28
CA GLY A 95 31.38 9.56 11.41
C GLY A 95 30.67 9.19 12.72
N ALA A 96 29.66 8.32 12.57
CA ALA A 96 28.89 7.59 13.59
C ALA A 96 27.81 8.41 14.34
N ALA A 97 26.54 8.33 13.92
CA ALA A 97 25.57 7.30 14.30
C ALA A 97 24.91 7.60 15.65
N ASP A 98 23.76 8.28 15.63
CA ASP A 98 22.74 8.17 16.70
C ASP A 98 21.40 8.75 16.20
N ALA A 99 20.61 7.89 15.58
CA ALA A 99 19.20 7.99 15.21
C ALA A 99 18.65 6.76 14.43
N PRO A 100 19.40 5.66 14.14
CA PRO A 100 18.77 4.46 13.56
C PRO A 100 18.25 3.46 14.61
N ALA A 101 18.67 3.54 15.89
CA ALA A 101 18.40 2.46 16.84
C ALA A 101 16.94 2.33 17.31
N ILE A 102 16.10 3.36 17.19
CA ILE A 102 14.69 3.31 17.63
C ILE A 102 13.77 2.86 16.49
N GLU A 103 14.14 3.15 15.25
CA GLU A 103 13.37 2.77 14.05
C GLU A 103 13.69 1.30 13.67
N ASP A 104 14.95 0.85 13.82
CA ASP A 104 15.34 -0.58 13.72
C ASP A 104 14.70 -1.44 14.83
N GLU A 105 14.59 -0.95 16.08
CA GLU A 105 13.97 -1.70 17.19
C GLU A 105 12.44 -1.83 17.03
N GLU A 106 11.74 -0.81 16.50
CA GLU A 106 10.30 -0.90 16.18
C GLU A 106 10.05 -1.82 14.96
N GLU A 107 10.94 -1.85 13.96
CA GLU A 107 10.84 -2.75 12.80
C GLU A 107 11.11 -4.22 13.19
N GLU A 108 12.07 -4.47 14.10
CA GLU A 108 12.30 -5.81 14.68
C GLU A 108 11.11 -6.28 15.53
N GLU A 109 10.47 -5.41 16.32
CA GLU A 109 9.25 -5.77 17.09
C GLU A 109 8.06 -6.10 16.16
N GLU A 110 7.88 -5.37 15.04
CA GLU A 110 6.84 -5.70 14.05
C GLU A 110 7.13 -7.02 13.31
N GLU A 111 8.40 -7.34 12.98
CA GLU A 111 8.77 -8.63 12.36
C GLU A 111 8.57 -9.80 13.34
N GLU A 112 8.88 -9.64 14.63
CA GLU A 112 8.61 -10.68 15.64
C GLU A 112 7.10 -10.91 15.85
N GLU A 113 6.26 -9.86 15.83
CA GLU A 113 4.78 -10.03 15.91
C GLU A 113 4.21 -10.72 14.65
N GLU A 114 4.72 -10.44 13.44
CA GLU A 114 4.28 -11.14 12.22
C GLU A 114 4.72 -12.63 12.21
N GLU A 115 5.93 -12.97 12.68
CA GLU A 115 6.36 -14.38 12.80
C GLU A 115 5.52 -15.14 13.86
N GLU A 116 5.16 -14.52 14.99
CA GLU A 116 4.28 -15.15 15.98
C GLU A 116 2.85 -15.38 15.44
N GLU A 117 2.28 -14.45 14.64
CA GLU A 117 0.97 -14.67 14.00
C GLU A 117 1.03 -15.78 12.92
N GLU A 118 2.11 -15.88 12.13
CA GLU A 118 2.26 -16.99 11.16
C GLU A 118 2.43 -18.36 11.86
N GLU A 119 3.18 -18.45 12.97
CA GLU A 119 3.29 -19.72 13.73
C GLU A 119 1.94 -20.12 14.37
N GLU A 120 1.15 -19.17 14.88
CA GLU A 120 -0.19 -19.47 15.41
C GLU A 120 -1.17 -19.94 14.30
N GLU A 121 -1.12 -19.36 13.10
CA GLU A 121 -1.95 -19.83 11.96
C GLU A 121 -1.52 -21.22 11.47
N GLU A 122 -0.21 -21.55 11.42
CA GLU A 122 0.25 -22.90 11.07
C GLU A 122 -0.14 -23.95 12.12
N GLU A 123 -0.08 -23.63 13.42
CA GLU A 123 -0.54 -24.55 14.48
C GLU A 123 -2.07 -24.77 14.42
N GLU A 124 -2.88 -23.74 14.14
CA GLU A 124 -4.33 -23.92 13.95
C GLU A 124 -4.66 -24.78 12.72
N GLU A 125 -3.94 -24.61 11.59
CA GLU A 125 -4.14 -25.47 10.41
C GLU A 125 -3.73 -26.93 10.68
N GLU A 126 -2.62 -27.19 11.39
CA GLU A 126 -2.24 -28.56 11.77
C GLU A 126 -3.26 -29.21 12.74
N GLU A 127 -3.80 -28.47 13.71
CA GLU A 127 -4.86 -28.97 14.60
C GLU A 127 -6.15 -29.28 13.82
N GLU A 128 -6.57 -28.44 12.86
CA GLU A 128 -7.73 -28.73 12.02
C GLU A 128 -7.51 -29.97 11.13
N GLU A 129 -6.31 -30.18 10.57
CA GLU A 129 -5.99 -31.39 9.79
C GLU A 129 -5.98 -32.65 10.68
N GLU A 130 -5.45 -32.60 11.90
CA GLU A 130 -5.50 -33.73 12.84
C GLU A 130 -6.94 -34.05 13.28
N GLU A 131 -7.78 -33.05 13.52
CA GLU A 131 -9.21 -33.26 13.83
C GLU A 131 -9.96 -33.90 12.64
N GLU A 132 -9.68 -33.47 11.40
CA GLU A 132 -10.27 -34.08 10.20
C GLU A 132 -9.80 -35.54 10.01
N GLU A 133 -8.52 -35.85 10.25
CA GLU A 133 -8.01 -37.23 10.20
C GLU A 133 -8.62 -38.14 11.29
N GLU A 134 -8.79 -37.62 12.53
CA GLU A 134 -9.45 -38.37 13.60
C GLU A 134 -10.95 -38.62 13.30
N GLU A 135 -11.66 -37.65 12.72
CA GLU A 135 -13.05 -37.83 12.29
C GLU A 135 -13.17 -38.87 11.16
N GLU A 136 -12.23 -38.90 10.20
CA GLU A 136 -12.20 -39.92 9.14
C GLU A 136 -11.89 -41.33 9.70
N GLU A 137 -11.00 -41.47 10.69
CA GLU A 137 -10.73 -42.77 11.34
C GLU A 137 -11.91 -43.25 12.21
N GLU A 138 -12.71 -42.36 12.82
CA GLU A 138 -13.92 -42.75 13.56
C GLU A 138 -15.11 -43.14 12.65
N GLU A 139 -15.15 -42.67 11.40
CA GLU A 139 -16.18 -43.05 10.41
C GLU A 139 -15.91 -44.39 9.68
N GLU A 140 -14.71 -44.97 9.76
CA GLU A 140 -14.35 -46.30 9.17
C GLU A 140 -14.68 -47.52 10.06
#